data_AF-A0A3B8WPY4-F1
#
_entry.id   AF-A0A3B8WPY4-F1
#
_cell.length_a   1.000
_cell.length_b   1.000
_cell.length_c   1.000
_cell.angle_alpha   90.00
_cell.angle_beta   90.00
_cell.angle_gamma   90.00
#
_symmetry.space_group_name_H-M   'P 1'
#
loop_
_entity.id
_entity.type
_entity.pdbx_description
1 polymer ?
#
loop_
_entity_poly.entity_id
_entity_poly.type
_entity_poly.pdbx_seq_one_letter_code
_entity_poly.pdbx_strand_id
1 'polypeptide(L)'
;LRFIERLRGELAYLSGFADQVRKGHVDELALNDCRQRLHKLAGSAGTFGFPSLGEFARDLEKRLKREQKALAKGSDAQFDFLPVDENVADQLELLIGIADLDNPLSTERERSAQADEELVS
;
A
#
# COMPACT_ATOMS: atom_id res chain seq x y z
N LEU A 1 10.50 -15.93 -4.00
CA LEU A 1 9.14 -16.19 -4.52
C LEU A 1 8.05 -15.94 -3.47
N ARG A 2 8.10 -16.58 -2.28
CA ARG A 2 7.06 -16.45 -1.24
C ARG A 2 6.74 -15.01 -0.76
N PHE A 3 7.73 -14.10 -0.78
CA PHE A 3 7.52 -12.68 -0.44
C PHE A 3 6.72 -11.92 -1.51
N ILE A 4 7.00 -12.15 -2.79
CA ILE A 4 6.33 -11.47 -3.91
C ILE A 4 4.85 -11.88 -4.00
N GLU A 5 4.54 -13.15 -3.76
CA GLU A 5 3.15 -13.63 -3.71
C GLU A 5 2.38 -12.97 -2.55
N ARG A 6 3.02 -12.87 -1.38
CA ARG A 6 2.46 -12.15 -0.24
C ARG A 6 2.26 -10.67 -0.56
N LEU A 7 3.28 -10.03 -1.12
CA LEU A 7 3.24 -8.63 -1.52
C LEU A 7 2.06 -8.36 -2.46
N ARG A 8 1.87 -9.17 -3.50
CA ARG A 8 0.71 -9.06 -4.40
C ARG A 8 -0.63 -9.13 -3.65
N GLY A 9 -0.74 -10.04 -2.68
CA GLY A 9 -1.94 -10.14 -1.83
C GLY A 9 -2.14 -8.90 -0.95
N GLU A 10 -1.07 -8.32 -0.41
CA GLU A 10 -1.14 -7.07 0.34
C GLU A 10 -1.54 -5.89 -0.56
N LEU A 11 -0.93 -5.75 -1.74
CA LEU A 11 -1.24 -4.68 -2.70
C LEU A 11 -2.69 -4.75 -3.19
N ALA A 12 -3.21 -5.95 -3.47
CA ALA A 12 -4.61 -6.14 -3.84
C ALA A 12 -5.57 -5.69 -2.72
N TYR A 13 -5.23 -5.98 -1.46
CA TYR A 13 -6.01 -5.48 -0.32
C TYR A 13 -5.94 -3.95 -0.22
N LEU A 14 -4.75 -3.35 -0.36
CA LEU A 14 -4.56 -1.90 -0.28
C LEU A 14 -5.34 -1.15 -1.39
N SER A 15 -5.38 -1.71 -2.59
CA SER A 15 -6.21 -1.20 -3.69
C SER A 15 -7.71 -1.25 -3.34
N GLY A 16 -8.19 -2.38 -2.81
CA GLY A 16 -9.58 -2.49 -2.34
C GLY A 16 -9.93 -1.52 -1.21
N PHE A 17 -8.98 -1.25 -0.30
CA PHE A 17 -9.16 -0.24 0.74
C PHE A 17 -9.16 1.18 0.18
N ALA A 18 -8.33 1.51 -0.82
CA ALA A 18 -8.35 2.81 -1.48
C ALA A 18 -9.74 3.10 -2.11
N ASP A 19 -10.37 2.08 -2.70
CA ASP A 19 -11.73 2.20 -3.21
C ASP A 19 -12.78 2.40 -2.10
N GLN A 20 -12.60 1.79 -0.92
CA GLN A 20 -13.47 2.03 0.24
C GLN A 20 -13.34 3.46 0.76
N VAL A 21 -12.11 3.99 0.80
CA VAL A 21 -11.83 5.39 1.15
C VAL A 21 -12.55 6.33 0.20
N ARG A 22 -12.41 6.13 -1.13
CA ARG A 22 -13.11 6.95 -2.15
C ARG A 22 -14.63 6.90 -2.02
N LYS A 23 -15.18 5.76 -1.60
CA LYS A 23 -16.63 5.59 -1.37
C LYS A 23 -17.08 6.13 -0.01
N GLY A 24 -16.17 6.58 0.85
CA GLY A 24 -16.47 7.01 2.21
C GLY A 24 -16.96 5.88 3.12
N HIS A 25 -16.70 4.62 2.77
CA HIS A 25 -17.17 3.43 3.47
C HIS A 25 -16.04 2.76 4.28
N VAL A 26 -15.31 3.55 5.06
CA VAL A 26 -14.21 3.04 5.89
C VAL A 26 -14.68 2.88 7.32
N ASP A 27 -14.66 1.68 7.84
CA ASP A 27 -14.89 1.42 9.26
C ASP A 27 -13.56 1.35 10.05
N GLU A 28 -13.67 1.30 11.39
CA GLU A 28 -12.50 1.22 12.26
C GLU A 28 -11.69 -0.06 12.05
N LEU A 29 -12.36 -1.17 11.71
CA LEU A 29 -11.71 -2.46 11.49
C LEU A 29 -10.85 -2.43 10.23
N ALA A 30 -11.39 -1.94 9.12
CA ALA A 30 -10.71 -1.77 7.85
C ALA A 30 -9.53 -0.80 7.99
N LEU A 31 -9.70 0.30 8.72
CA LEU A 31 -8.60 1.24 8.98
C LEU A 31 -7.47 0.59 9.80
N ASN A 32 -7.82 -0.19 10.83
CA ASN A 32 -6.84 -0.89 11.66
C ASN A 32 -6.10 -1.98 10.87
N ASP A 33 -6.83 -2.75 10.06
CA ASP A 33 -6.26 -3.78 9.20
C ASP A 33 -5.31 -3.18 8.16
N CYS A 34 -5.72 -2.10 7.48
CA CYS A 34 -4.87 -1.37 6.54
C CYS A 34 -3.56 -0.92 7.21
N ARG A 35 -3.63 -0.32 8.40
CA ARG A 35 -2.44 0.07 9.16
C ARG A 35 -1.54 -1.11 9.53
N GLN A 36 -2.11 -2.23 9.99
CA GLN A 36 -1.31 -3.39 10.35
C GLN A 36 -0.58 -3.98 9.14
N ARG A 37 -1.22 -3.96 7.97
CA ARG A 37 -0.62 -4.40 6.70
C ARG A 37 0.50 -3.46 6.26
N LEU A 38 0.29 -2.15 6.31
CA LEU A 38 1.33 -1.16 6.03
C LEU A 38 2.54 -1.31 6.97
N HIS A 39 2.30 -1.58 8.26
CA HIS A 39 3.36 -1.84 9.23
C HIS A 39 4.20 -3.08 8.85
N LYS A 40 3.54 -4.19 8.53
CA LYS A 40 4.19 -5.43 8.10
C LYS A 40 4.93 -5.24 6.78
N LEU A 41 4.34 -4.50 5.85
CA LEU A 41 4.93 -4.17 4.57
C LEU A 41 6.19 -3.35 4.75
N ALA A 42 6.14 -2.26 5.53
CA ALA A 42 7.31 -1.45 5.87
C ALA A 42 8.43 -2.27 6.51
N GLY A 43 8.10 -3.14 7.47
CA GLY A 43 9.08 -3.97 8.17
C GLY A 43 9.73 -5.05 7.29
N SER A 44 9.00 -5.60 6.33
CA SER A 44 9.49 -6.67 5.47
C SER A 44 10.14 -6.15 4.17
N ALA A 45 9.65 -5.05 3.61
CA ALA A 45 10.15 -4.45 2.38
C ALA A 45 11.65 -4.11 2.46
N GLY A 46 12.12 -3.57 3.59
CA GLY A 46 13.54 -3.30 3.82
C GLY A 46 14.42 -4.57 3.84
N THR A 47 13.89 -5.72 4.27
CA THR A 47 14.62 -7.01 4.28
C THR A 47 14.70 -7.65 2.89
N PHE A 48 13.69 -7.42 2.04
CA PHE A 48 13.58 -8.09 0.73
C PHE A 48 14.03 -7.22 -0.46
N GLY A 49 14.63 -6.06 -0.20
CA GLY A 49 15.20 -5.20 -1.24
C GLY A 49 14.22 -4.21 -1.87
N PHE A 50 13.17 -3.82 -1.14
CA PHE A 50 12.15 -2.84 -1.55
C PHE A 50 12.23 -1.59 -0.64
N PRO A 51 13.35 -0.84 -0.63
CA PRO A 51 13.55 0.23 0.34
C PRO A 51 12.54 1.38 0.18
N SER A 52 12.25 1.80 -1.06
CA SER A 52 11.33 2.91 -1.33
C SER A 52 9.89 2.55 -1.00
N LEU A 53 9.47 1.32 -1.32
CA LEU A 53 8.20 0.77 -0.88
C LEU A 53 8.07 0.77 0.65
N GLY A 54 9.12 0.36 1.35
CA GLY A 54 9.12 0.26 2.81
C GLY A 54 9.02 1.61 3.50
N GLU A 55 9.77 2.61 3.01
CA GLU A 55 9.70 3.99 3.49
C GLU A 55 8.33 4.60 3.27
N PHE A 56 7.79 4.48 2.06
CA PHE A 56 6.49 5.04 1.72
C PHE A 56 5.36 4.39 2.53
N ALA A 57 5.38 3.06 2.69
CA ALA A 57 4.43 2.34 3.54
C ALA A 57 4.47 2.81 5.00
N ARG A 58 5.68 3.05 5.53
CA ARG A 58 5.88 3.52 6.90
C ARG A 58 5.32 4.92 7.12
N ASP A 59 5.48 5.82 6.15
CA ASP A 59 4.98 7.18 6.28
C ASP A 59 3.45 7.26 6.16
N LEU A 60 2.86 6.43 5.29
CA LEU A 60 1.42 6.26 5.20
C LEU A 60 0.83 5.66 6.49
N GLU A 61 1.48 4.66 7.08
CA GLU A 61 1.10 4.07 8.38
C GLU A 61 1.04 5.15 9.49
N LYS A 62 2.07 6.00 9.56
CA LYS A 62 2.13 7.08 10.55
C LYS A 62 1.04 8.12 10.34
N ARG A 63 0.71 8.45 9.08
CA ARG A 63 -0.37 9.40 8.76
C ARG A 63 -1.71 8.87 9.25
N LEU A 64 -2.08 7.65 8.85
CA LEU A 64 -3.31 7.00 9.30
C LEU A 64 -3.40 6.88 10.82
N LYS A 65 -2.27 6.63 11.50
CA LYS A 65 -2.21 6.61 12.97
C LYS A 65 -2.56 7.96 13.59
N ARG A 66 -2.12 9.06 13.00
CA ARG A 66 -2.41 10.42 13.49
C ARG A 66 -3.87 10.76 13.28
N GLU A 67 -4.43 10.44 12.11
CA GLU A 67 -5.84 10.66 11.77
C GLU A 67 -6.76 9.89 12.71
N GLN A 68 -6.52 8.58 12.90
CA GLN A 68 -7.28 7.77 13.85
C GLN A 68 -7.26 8.32 15.28
N LYS A 69 -6.08 8.79 15.75
CA LYS A 69 -5.94 9.38 17.08
C LYS A 69 -6.64 10.74 17.20
N ALA A 70 -6.69 11.53 16.12
CA ALA A 70 -7.42 12.80 16.09
C ALA A 70 -8.93 12.55 16.17
N LEU A 71 -9.44 11.56 15.42
CA LEU A 71 -10.84 11.14 15.46
C LEU A 71 -11.26 10.65 16.84
N ALA A 72 -10.45 9.79 17.47
CA ALA A 72 -10.72 9.29 18.83
C ALA A 72 -10.70 10.37 19.92
N LYS A 73 -10.04 11.51 19.69
CA LYS A 73 -10.00 12.64 20.64
C LYS A 73 -11.14 13.64 20.45
N GLY A 74 -11.71 13.70 19.26
CA GLY A 74 -12.75 14.66 18.90
C GLY A 74 -14.17 14.11 18.95
N SER A 75 -14.36 12.80 19.15
CA SER A 75 -15.66 12.16 18.95
C SER A 75 -16.31 11.69 20.26
N ASP A 76 -17.32 12.44 20.69
CA ASP A 76 -18.49 11.94 21.44
C ASP A 76 -19.58 11.41 20.47
N ALA A 77 -19.32 11.49 19.15
CA ALA A 77 -20.21 11.04 18.08
C ALA A 77 -19.84 9.62 17.62
N GLN A 78 -20.84 8.74 17.55
CA GLN A 78 -20.71 7.42 16.95
C GLN A 78 -20.88 7.57 15.43
N PHE A 79 -19.79 7.43 14.67
CA PHE A 79 -19.85 7.42 13.21
C PHE A 79 -19.91 5.98 12.71
N ASP A 80 -20.82 5.68 11.77
CA ASP A 80 -20.86 4.39 11.08
C ASP A 80 -19.65 4.23 10.13
N PHE A 81 -19.10 5.35 9.63
CA PHE A 81 -17.90 5.38 8.79
C PHE A 81 -16.95 6.51 9.23
N LEU A 82 -15.65 6.21 9.23
CA LEU A 82 -14.60 7.16 9.57
C LEU A 82 -14.31 8.08 8.37
N PRO A 83 -14.26 9.40 8.58
CA PRO A 83 -13.83 10.34 7.55
C PRO A 83 -12.31 10.21 7.38
N VAL A 84 -11.89 9.34 6.47
CA VAL A 84 -10.50 9.22 6.01
C VAL A 84 -10.30 10.19 4.85
N ASP A 85 -9.17 10.91 4.88
CA ASP A 85 -8.81 11.87 3.82
C ASP A 85 -8.73 11.15 2.46
N GLU A 86 -9.40 11.70 1.44
CA GLU A 86 -9.42 11.13 0.09
C GLU A 86 -8.00 10.97 -0.50
N ASN A 87 -7.07 11.84 -0.09
CA ASN A 87 -5.67 11.76 -0.48
C ASN A 87 -4.99 10.46 -0.03
N VAL A 88 -5.52 9.76 0.98
CA VAL A 88 -5.03 8.43 1.38
C VAL A 88 -5.22 7.43 0.26
N ALA A 89 -6.33 7.49 -0.49
CA ALA A 89 -6.55 6.60 -1.63
C ALA A 89 -5.47 6.80 -2.69
N ASP A 90 -5.17 8.06 -3.05
CA ASP A 90 -4.13 8.38 -4.03
C ASP A 90 -2.74 7.93 -3.56
N GLN A 91 -2.45 8.08 -2.27
CA GLN A 91 -1.19 7.60 -1.69
C GLN A 91 -1.08 6.07 -1.73
N LEU A 92 -2.17 5.35 -1.52
CA LEU A 92 -2.18 3.88 -1.65
C LEU A 92 -1.93 3.44 -3.09
N GLU A 93 -2.52 4.11 -4.08
CA GLU A 93 -2.22 3.83 -5.49
C GLU A 93 -0.76 4.11 -5.83
N LEU A 94 -0.20 5.22 -5.32
CA LEU A 94 1.22 5.53 -5.51
C LEU A 94 2.13 4.47 -4.88
N LEU A 95 1.79 3.97 -3.69
CA LEU A 95 2.49 2.87 -3.03
C LEU A 95 2.48 1.60 -3.89
N ILE A 96 1.35 1.28 -4.51
CA ILE A 96 1.22 0.14 -5.42
C ILE A 96 2.13 0.31 -6.63
N GLY A 97 2.16 1.51 -7.24
CA GLY A 97 3.06 1.82 -8.34
C GLY A 97 4.54 1.71 -7.96
N ILE A 98 4.93 2.14 -6.76
CA ILE A 98 6.31 1.99 -6.24
C ILE A 98 6.66 0.50 -6.09
N ALA A 99 5.74 -0.34 -5.64
CA ALA A 99 6.00 -1.76 -5.48
C ALA A 99 6.29 -2.46 -6.83
N ASP A 100 5.65 -2.00 -7.91
CA ASP A 100 5.90 -2.52 -9.27
C ASP A 100 7.26 -2.06 -9.82
N LEU A 101 7.66 -0.82 -9.52
CA LEU A 101 8.96 -0.25 -9.90
C LEU A 101 10.13 -0.90 -9.14
N ASP A 102 9.96 -1.11 -7.83
CA ASP A 102 10.97 -1.74 -6.98
C ASP A 102 11.05 -3.26 -7.19
N ASN A 103 10.13 -3.87 -7.95
CA ASN A 103 10.13 -5.31 -8.18
C ASN A 103 11.29 -5.75 -9.10
N PRO A 104 12.34 -6.41 -8.58
CA PRO A 104 13.50 -6.79 -9.38
C PRO A 104 13.18 -7.84 -10.46
N LEU A 105 12.06 -8.58 -10.31
CA LEU A 105 11.59 -9.54 -11.30
C LEU A 105 10.88 -8.88 -12.49
N SER A 106 10.37 -7.65 -12.36
CA SER A 106 9.84 -6.87 -13.50
C SER A 106 10.99 -6.51 -14.43
N THR A 107 12.09 -6.00 -13.85
CA THR A 107 13.27 -5.56 -14.59
C THR A 107 14.00 -6.69 -15.33
N GLU A 108 14.02 -7.92 -14.79
CA GLU A 108 14.64 -9.08 -15.47
C GLU A 108 13.78 -9.65 -16.60
N ARG A 109 12.44 -9.69 -16.44
CA ARG A 109 11.53 -10.18 -17.48
C ARG A 109 11.42 -9.21 -18.65
N GLU A 110 11.39 -7.91 -18.38
CA GLU A 110 11.40 -6.87 -19.42
C GLU A 110 12.74 -6.83 -20.17
N ARG A 111 13.89 -6.95 -19.47
CA ARG A 111 15.20 -7.09 -20.13
C ARG A 111 15.30 -8.34 -21.01
N SER A 112 14.78 -9.48 -20.54
CA SER A 112 14.81 -10.72 -21.32
C SER A 112 13.89 -10.62 -22.55
N ALA A 113 12.71 -10.01 -22.42
CA ALA A 113 11.79 -9.79 -23.53
C ALA A 113 12.35 -8.82 -24.59
N GLN A 114 13.06 -7.76 -24.17
CA GLN A 114 13.72 -6.84 -25.11
C GLN A 114 14.94 -7.48 -25.80
N ALA A 115 15.68 -8.35 -25.11
CA ALA A 115 16.84 -9.04 -25.69
C ALA A 115 16.44 -10.08 -26.77
N ASP A 116 15.29 -10.74 -26.60
CA ASP A 116 14.74 -11.64 -27.63
C ASP A 116 14.23 -10.88 -28.88
N GLU A 117 13.77 -9.63 -28.72
CA GLU A 117 13.27 -8.80 -29.83
C GLU A 117 14.41 -8.15 -30.64
N GLU A 118 15.54 -7.83 -30.00
CA GLU A 118 16.74 -7.30 -30.68
C GLU A 118 17.52 -8.36 -31.48
N LEU A 119 17.33 -9.65 -31.18
CA LEU A 119 17.98 -10.76 -31.91
C LEU A 119 17.25 -11.16 -33.21
N VAL A 120 16.06 -10.60 -33.45
CA VAL A 120 15.18 -10.91 -34.59
C VAL A 120 15.08 -9.74 -35.60
N SER A 121 15.75 -8.62 -35.35
CA SER A 121 15.92 -7.50 -36.30
C SER A 121 17.33 -7.46 -36.88
#